data_AF-A0AAJ3Q016-F1
#
_entry.id   AF-A0AAJ3Q016-F1
#
_cell.length_a   1.000
_cell.length_b   1.000
_cell.length_c   1.000
_cell.angle_alpha   90.00
_cell.angle_beta   90.00
_cell.angle_gamma   90.00
#
_symmetry.space_group_name_H-M   'P 1'
#
loop_
_entity.id
_entity.type
_entity.pdbx_description
1 polymer ?
#
loop_
_entity_poly.entity_id
_entity_poly.type
_entity_poly.pdbx_seq_one_letter_code
_entity_poly.pdbx_strand_id
1 'polypeptide(L)'
;MNWLRSCFCRAALVCVALTACGSLSGTKPAAPVYDVRSAVVVSGPNMPAELLSGINDRVNAAINATVRDTVLPRVVLTIRVVSIEKGLGFQKDRNIAKVSIDAASVEDGSVIAVSAFDVTSIAADPKLADEILAEDVAARIRSVFSLSGRGL
;
A
#
# COMPACT_ATOMS: atom_id res chain seq x y z
N MET A 1 56.85 -10.11 -7.06
CA MET A 1 56.01 -8.89 -6.96
C MET A 1 54.81 -8.84 -7.92
N ASN A 2 54.59 -9.82 -8.81
CA ASN A 2 53.52 -9.73 -9.84
C ASN A 2 52.20 -10.42 -9.43
N TRP A 3 52.22 -11.27 -8.39
CA TRP A 3 51.06 -12.04 -7.92
C TRP A 3 50.05 -11.17 -7.13
N LEU A 4 50.56 -10.31 -6.24
CA LEU A 4 49.75 -9.35 -5.47
C LEU A 4 49.02 -8.34 -6.38
N ARG A 5 49.67 -7.89 -7.47
CA ARG A 5 49.05 -7.00 -8.47
C ARG A 5 47.90 -7.68 -9.22
N SER A 6 48.02 -8.97 -9.52
CA SER A 6 46.99 -9.74 -10.24
C SER A 6 45.73 -9.98 -9.40
N CYS A 7 45.90 -10.30 -8.11
CA CYS A 7 44.78 -10.45 -7.18
C CYS A 7 44.03 -9.13 -6.96
N PHE A 8 44.77 -8.01 -6.87
CA PHE A 8 44.16 -6.68 -6.70
C PHE A 8 43.33 -6.26 -7.93
N CYS A 9 43.83 -6.51 -9.14
CA CYS A 9 43.09 -6.23 -10.37
C CYS A 9 41.82 -7.08 -10.51
N ARG A 10 41.84 -8.34 -10.07
CA ARG A 10 40.66 -9.22 -10.09
C ARG A 10 39.59 -8.79 -9.10
N ALA A 11 39.98 -8.37 -7.89
CA ALA A 11 39.04 -7.84 -6.90
C ALA A 11 38.39 -6.53 -7.36
N ALA A 12 39.17 -5.62 -7.97
CA ALA A 12 38.66 -4.37 -8.50
C ALA A 12 37.62 -4.58 -9.62
N LEU A 13 37.86 -5.52 -10.54
CA LEU A 13 36.92 -5.86 -11.61
C LEU A 13 35.57 -6.40 -11.10
N VAL A 14 35.59 -7.20 -10.03
CA VAL A 14 34.35 -7.73 -9.41
C VAL A 14 33.56 -6.60 -8.73
N CYS A 15 34.22 -5.67 -8.05
CA CYS A 15 33.55 -4.53 -7.42
C CYS A 15 32.91 -3.57 -8.45
N VAL A 16 33.55 -3.37 -9.61
CA VAL A 16 32.99 -2.56 -10.71
C VAL A 16 31.80 -3.27 -11.36
N ALA A 17 31.84 -4.60 -11.51
CA ALA A 17 30.70 -5.35 -12.02
C ALA A 17 29.47 -5.32 -11.09
N LEU A 18 29.68 -5.35 -9.76
CA LEU A 18 28.59 -5.28 -8.77
C LEU A 18 27.93 -3.89 -8.68
N THR A 19 28.68 -2.81 -8.91
CA THR A 19 28.15 -1.44 -8.86
C THR A 19 27.31 -1.08 -10.10
N ALA A 20 27.51 -1.76 -11.23
CA ALA A 20 26.73 -1.55 -12.45
C ALA A 20 25.25 -1.99 -12.32
N CYS A 21 24.93 -2.91 -11.40
CA CYS A 21 23.56 -3.33 -11.15
C CYS A 21 22.75 -2.34 -10.28
N GLY A 22 23.43 -1.43 -9.56
CA GLY A 22 22.75 -0.44 -8.70
C GLY A 22 22.21 0.77 -9.45
N SER A 23 22.85 1.15 -10.56
CA SER A 23 22.50 2.34 -11.35
C SER A 23 21.37 2.11 -12.36
N LEU A 24 20.90 0.87 -12.53
CA LEU A 24 19.78 0.53 -13.41
C LEU A 24 18.40 0.58 -12.71
N SER A 25 18.34 1.12 -11.50
CA SER A 25 17.06 1.45 -10.85
C SER A 25 16.56 2.75 -11.47
N GLY A 26 15.85 2.66 -12.60
CA GLY A 26 15.18 3.81 -13.20
C GLY A 26 14.33 4.52 -12.14
N THR A 27 14.52 5.83 -12.00
CA THR A 27 13.70 6.67 -11.12
C THR A 27 12.24 6.50 -11.54
N LYS A 28 11.50 5.65 -10.82
CA LYS A 28 10.05 5.60 -10.98
C LYS A 28 9.54 7.01 -10.67
N PRO A 29 8.75 7.65 -11.56
CA PRO A 29 8.14 8.93 -11.25
C PRO A 29 7.47 8.82 -9.89
N ALA A 30 7.72 9.81 -9.02
CA ALA A 30 7.06 9.85 -7.72
C ALA A 30 5.55 9.73 -7.95
N ALA A 31 4.91 8.79 -7.26
CA ALA A 31 3.46 8.64 -7.38
C ALA A 31 2.82 9.97 -6.97
N PRO A 32 1.81 10.46 -7.72
CA PRO A 32 1.13 11.70 -7.38
C PRO A 32 0.57 11.61 -5.96
N VAL A 33 0.86 12.63 -5.15
CA VAL A 33 0.37 12.72 -3.77
C VAL A 33 -0.89 13.56 -3.77
N TYR A 34 -1.91 13.06 -3.08
CA TYR A 34 -3.20 13.72 -2.98
C TYR A 34 -3.47 14.21 -1.56
N ASP A 35 -4.27 15.26 -1.50
CA ASP A 35 -4.89 15.72 -0.27
C ASP A 35 -6.24 15.02 -0.12
N VAL A 36 -6.22 13.88 0.56
CA VAL A 36 -7.39 13.04 0.75
C VAL A 36 -8.28 13.64 1.83
N ARG A 37 -9.55 13.88 1.51
CA ARG A 37 -10.50 14.58 2.41
C ARG A 37 -11.44 13.64 3.15
N SER A 38 -11.75 12.50 2.55
CA SER A 38 -12.50 11.42 3.18
C SER A 38 -12.35 10.15 2.35
N ALA A 39 -12.74 9.02 2.95
CA ALA A 39 -12.88 7.77 2.24
C ALA A 39 -14.19 7.09 2.60
N VAL A 40 -14.78 6.38 1.64
CA VAL A 40 -15.89 5.46 1.86
C VAL A 40 -15.47 4.07 1.41
N VAL A 41 -15.80 3.06 2.21
CA VAL A 41 -15.54 1.66 1.88
C VAL A 41 -16.85 1.00 1.44
N VAL A 42 -16.82 0.36 0.27
CA VAL A 42 -17.95 -0.33 -0.34
C VAL A 42 -17.54 -1.73 -0.82
N SER A 43 -18.50 -2.63 -1.01
CA SER A 43 -18.25 -3.96 -1.56
C SER A 43 -19.45 -4.49 -2.34
N GLY A 44 -19.26 -5.64 -2.99
CA GLY A 44 -20.37 -6.47 -3.46
C GLY A 44 -21.16 -7.13 -2.31
N PRO A 45 -22.20 -7.92 -2.65
CA PRO A 45 -22.96 -8.67 -1.66
C PRO A 45 -22.08 -9.71 -0.94
N ASN A 46 -22.47 -10.09 0.28
CA ASN A 46 -21.82 -11.13 1.11
C ASN A 46 -20.43 -10.79 1.68
N MET A 47 -20.17 -9.51 1.95
CA MET A 47 -18.96 -9.10 2.66
C MET A 47 -19.22 -8.87 4.15
N PRO A 48 -18.33 -9.30 5.08
CA PRO A 48 -18.51 -9.03 6.50
C PRO A 48 -18.56 -7.53 6.78
N ALA A 49 -19.65 -7.05 7.40
CA ALA A 49 -19.85 -5.64 7.69
C ALA A 49 -18.77 -5.07 8.64
N GLU A 50 -18.37 -5.87 9.63
CA GLU A 50 -17.32 -5.49 10.60
C GLU A 50 -15.98 -5.24 9.93
N LEU A 51 -15.62 -6.04 8.91
CA LEU A 51 -14.40 -5.83 8.14
C LEU A 51 -14.47 -4.50 7.36
N LEU A 52 -15.59 -4.24 6.69
CA LEU A 52 -15.76 -2.99 5.92
C LEU A 52 -15.70 -1.76 6.82
N SER A 53 -16.40 -1.78 7.96
CA SER A 53 -16.31 -0.73 8.98
C SER A 53 -14.89 -0.60 9.49
N GLY A 54 -14.24 -1.71 9.83
CA GLY A 54 -12.87 -1.73 10.34
C GLY A 54 -11.86 -1.10 9.40
N ILE A 55 -11.99 -1.30 8.08
CA ILE A 55 -11.17 -0.63 7.07
C ILE A 55 -11.53 0.86 7.03
N ASN A 56 -12.83 1.19 6.96
CA ASN A 56 -13.31 2.56 6.86
C ASN A 56 -12.83 3.43 8.01
N ASP A 57 -12.95 2.94 9.24
CA ASP A 57 -12.64 3.69 10.45
C ASP A 57 -11.14 3.95 10.55
N ARG A 58 -10.30 2.93 10.26
CA ARG A 58 -8.84 3.07 10.27
C ARG A 58 -8.33 4.01 9.18
N VAL A 59 -8.88 3.92 7.96
CA VAL A 59 -8.49 4.81 6.87
C VAL A 59 -8.90 6.25 7.16
N ASN A 60 -10.15 6.49 7.59
CA ASN A 60 -10.60 7.84 7.93
C ASN A 60 -9.87 8.41 9.15
N ALA A 61 -9.52 7.59 10.15
CA ALA A 61 -8.66 8.03 11.25
C ALA A 61 -7.28 8.48 10.73
N ALA A 62 -6.69 7.74 9.79
CA ALA A 62 -5.41 8.11 9.19
C ALA A 62 -5.49 9.37 8.32
N ILE A 63 -6.58 9.55 7.59
CA ILE A 63 -6.87 10.79 6.84
C ILE A 63 -6.92 11.98 7.80
N ASN A 64 -7.70 11.85 8.89
CA ASN A 64 -7.85 12.92 9.88
C ASN A 64 -6.54 13.27 10.60
N ALA A 65 -5.65 12.29 10.77
CA ALA A 65 -4.32 12.51 11.36
C ALA A 65 -3.30 13.08 10.36
N THR A 66 -3.59 13.07 9.05
CA THR A 66 -2.64 13.51 8.02
C THR A 66 -2.71 15.01 7.81
N VAL A 67 -1.60 15.70 8.08
CA VAL A 67 -1.42 17.12 7.77
C VAL A 67 -0.63 17.26 6.47
N ARG A 68 -1.04 18.20 5.62
CA ARG A 68 -0.35 18.55 4.37
C ARG A 68 0.18 19.97 4.48
N ASP A 69 1.48 20.14 4.28
CA ASP A 69 2.15 21.44 4.32
C ASP A 69 2.13 22.17 2.97
N THR A 70 1.73 21.46 1.91
CA THR A 70 1.66 21.97 0.54
C THR A 70 0.26 21.79 -0.02
N VAL A 71 -0.10 22.66 -0.97
CA VAL A 71 -1.37 22.53 -1.71
C VAL A 71 -1.24 21.37 -2.69
N LEU A 72 -2.06 20.35 -2.49
CA LEU A 72 -2.14 19.16 -3.36
C LEU A 72 -3.56 19.04 -3.93
N PRO A 73 -3.74 18.33 -5.06
CA PRO A 73 -5.08 18.03 -5.57
C PRO A 73 -5.93 17.32 -4.52
N ARG A 74 -7.12 17.86 -4.27
CA ARG A 74 -8.04 17.38 -3.24
C ARG A 74 -8.91 16.26 -3.78
N VAL A 75 -8.95 15.14 -3.08
CA VAL A 75 -9.70 13.95 -3.51
C VAL A 75 -10.53 13.33 -2.40
N VAL A 76 -11.58 12.61 -2.80
CA VAL A 76 -12.30 11.65 -1.96
C VAL A 76 -12.07 10.25 -2.52
N LEU A 77 -11.81 9.29 -1.62
CA LEU A 77 -11.55 7.90 -2.03
C LEU A 77 -12.83 7.07 -1.96
N THR A 78 -13.14 6.37 -3.04
CA THR A 78 -14.08 5.25 -3.02
C THR A 78 -13.29 3.96 -3.03
N ILE A 79 -13.24 3.28 -1.89
CA ILE A 79 -12.51 2.03 -1.69
C ILE A 79 -13.47 0.87 -1.90
N ARG A 80 -13.26 0.10 -2.95
CA ARG A 80 -14.02 -1.11 -3.25
C ARG A 80 -13.25 -2.34 -2.82
N VAL A 81 -13.79 -3.07 -1.85
CA VAL A 81 -13.35 -4.44 -1.57
C VAL A 81 -14.01 -5.36 -2.60
N VAL A 82 -13.20 -5.85 -3.54
CA VAL A 82 -13.67 -6.61 -4.70
C VAL A 82 -13.96 -8.06 -4.31
N SER A 83 -13.04 -8.69 -3.58
CA SER A 83 -13.17 -10.06 -3.12
C SER A 83 -12.28 -10.33 -1.92
N ILE A 84 -12.62 -11.35 -1.15
CA ILE A 84 -11.81 -11.86 -0.05
C ILE A 84 -11.75 -13.37 -0.13
N GLU A 85 -10.54 -13.89 -0.05
CA GLU A 85 -10.26 -15.32 0.03
C GLU A 85 -9.62 -15.58 1.38
N LYS A 86 -10.26 -16.38 2.24
CA LYS A 86 -9.78 -16.70 3.59
C LYS A 86 -9.33 -18.15 3.71
N GLY A 87 -8.47 -18.42 4.68
CA GLY A 87 -8.06 -19.80 5.00
C GLY A 87 -7.30 -20.47 3.86
N LEU A 88 -6.43 -19.72 3.19
CA LEU A 88 -5.56 -20.22 2.14
C LEU A 88 -4.32 -20.92 2.72
N GLY A 89 -3.66 -21.70 1.87
CA GLY A 89 -2.46 -22.44 2.26
C GLY A 89 -2.75 -23.68 3.12
N PHE A 90 -1.68 -24.35 3.54
CA PHE A 90 -1.77 -25.58 4.33
C PHE A 90 -2.26 -25.32 5.75
N GLN A 91 -1.78 -24.23 6.37
CA GLN A 91 -2.11 -23.85 7.75
C GLN A 91 -3.46 -23.12 7.87
N LYS A 92 -4.13 -22.79 6.76
CA LYS A 92 -5.42 -22.09 6.74
C LYS A 92 -5.40 -20.73 7.47
N ASP A 93 -4.25 -20.08 7.51
CA ASP A 93 -3.98 -18.82 8.18
C ASP A 93 -3.87 -17.62 7.21
N ARG A 94 -3.72 -17.90 5.91
CA ARG A 94 -3.52 -16.85 4.90
C ARG A 94 -4.86 -16.34 4.34
N ASN A 95 -5.00 -15.02 4.31
CA ASN A 95 -6.14 -14.32 3.75
C ASN A 95 -5.67 -13.35 2.66
N ILE A 96 -6.45 -13.19 1.60
CA ILE A 96 -6.16 -12.25 0.51
C ILE A 96 -7.41 -11.40 0.26
N ALA A 97 -7.24 -10.07 0.28
CA ALA A 97 -8.25 -9.11 -0.14
C ALA A 97 -7.83 -8.45 -1.45
N LYS A 98 -8.74 -8.38 -2.42
CA LYS A 98 -8.56 -7.59 -3.65
C LYS A 98 -9.25 -6.25 -3.48
N VAL A 99 -8.52 -5.16 -3.69
CA VAL A 99 -9.01 -3.81 -3.46
C VAL A 99 -8.82 -2.95 -4.70
N SER A 100 -9.84 -2.18 -5.04
CA SER A 100 -9.79 -1.12 -6.06
C SER A 100 -10.18 0.20 -5.43
N ILE A 101 -9.55 1.30 -5.82
CA ILE A 101 -9.75 2.61 -5.22
C ILE A 101 -9.84 3.65 -6.32
N ASP A 102 -10.95 4.38 -6.33
CA ASP A 102 -11.16 5.53 -7.20
C ASP A 102 -10.91 6.80 -6.38
N ALA A 103 -10.03 7.67 -6.87
CA ALA A 103 -9.80 9.00 -6.30
C ALA A 103 -10.54 10.04 -7.15
N ALA A 104 -11.64 10.56 -6.60
CA ALA A 104 -12.46 11.57 -7.25
C ALA A 104 -12.06 12.98 -6.80
N SER A 105 -11.91 13.91 -7.73
CA SER A 105 -11.66 15.32 -7.46
C SER A 105 -12.80 15.91 -6.63
N VAL A 106 -12.45 16.66 -5.59
CA VAL A 106 -13.42 17.42 -4.78
C VAL A 106 -14.05 18.56 -5.58
N GLU A 107 -13.39 19.03 -6.64
CA GLU A 107 -13.80 20.23 -7.37
C GLU A 107 -14.94 19.95 -8.35
N ASP A 108 -14.90 18.80 -9.04
CA ASP A 108 -15.84 18.46 -10.10
C ASP A 108 -16.38 17.02 -10.02
N GLY A 109 -15.91 16.20 -9.07
CA GLY A 109 -16.32 14.81 -8.91
C GLY A 109 -15.71 13.84 -9.93
N SER A 110 -14.85 14.30 -10.83
CA SER A 110 -14.20 13.43 -11.83
C SER A 110 -13.20 12.48 -11.18
N VAL A 111 -13.15 11.23 -11.63
CA VAL A 111 -12.13 10.27 -11.18
C VAL A 111 -10.81 10.61 -11.86
N ILE A 112 -9.84 11.08 -11.08
CA ILE A 112 -8.53 11.53 -11.57
C ILE A 112 -7.41 10.51 -11.35
N ALA A 113 -7.66 9.48 -10.54
CA ALA A 113 -6.77 8.34 -10.39
C ALA A 113 -7.51 7.08 -9.97
N VAL A 114 -6.97 5.93 -10.39
CA VAL A 114 -7.44 4.60 -10.02
C VAL A 114 -6.26 3.79 -9.51
N SER A 115 -6.43 3.08 -8.40
CA SER A 115 -5.44 2.17 -7.82
C SER A 115 -6.07 0.81 -7.54
N ALA A 116 -5.38 -0.26 -7.89
CA ALA A 116 -5.81 -1.62 -7.56
C ALA A 116 -4.64 -2.43 -7.03
N PHE A 117 -4.87 -3.21 -5.98
CA PHE A 117 -3.86 -4.07 -5.39
C PHE A 117 -4.48 -5.19 -4.55
N ASP A 118 -3.68 -6.23 -4.38
CA ASP A 118 -3.99 -7.34 -3.49
C ASP A 118 -3.28 -7.12 -2.14
N VAL A 119 -3.97 -7.44 -1.06
CA VAL A 119 -3.45 -7.40 0.31
C VAL A 119 -3.45 -8.82 0.85
N THR A 120 -2.28 -9.30 1.24
CA THR A 120 -2.14 -10.60 1.91
C THR A 120 -1.97 -10.38 3.40
N SER A 121 -2.77 -11.09 4.18
CA SER A 121 -2.76 -11.06 5.64
C SER A 121 -2.57 -12.46 6.19
N ILE A 122 -1.91 -12.59 7.35
CA ILE A 122 -1.71 -13.87 8.05
C ILE A 122 -2.36 -13.75 9.43
N ALA A 123 -3.30 -14.65 9.72
CA ALA A 123 -4.00 -14.71 11.00
C ALA A 123 -3.99 -16.15 11.52
N ALA A 124 -3.28 -16.38 12.63
CA ALA A 124 -3.22 -17.70 13.26
C ALA A 124 -4.55 -18.11 13.89
N ASP A 125 -5.30 -17.15 14.46
CA ASP A 125 -6.67 -17.37 14.93
C ASP A 125 -7.66 -16.88 13.85
N PRO A 126 -8.49 -17.76 13.28
CA PRO A 126 -9.53 -17.37 12.32
C PRO A 126 -10.50 -16.31 12.84
N LYS A 127 -10.69 -16.20 14.16
CA LYS A 127 -11.56 -15.18 14.77
C LYS A 127 -11.01 -13.77 14.64
N LEU A 128 -9.69 -13.63 14.54
CA LEU A 128 -9.02 -12.34 14.35
C LEU A 128 -8.74 -12.02 12.88
N ALA A 129 -9.05 -12.95 11.97
CA ALA A 129 -8.71 -12.81 10.56
C ALA A 129 -9.31 -11.56 9.91
N ASP A 130 -10.54 -11.18 10.26
CA ASP A 130 -11.16 -9.96 9.75
C ASP A 130 -10.51 -8.70 10.31
N GLU A 131 -10.21 -8.65 11.60
CA GLU A 131 -9.59 -7.47 12.20
C GLU A 131 -8.17 -7.23 11.68
N ILE A 132 -7.38 -8.30 11.57
CA ILE A 132 -6.01 -8.22 11.03
C ILE A 132 -6.05 -7.85 9.54
N LEU A 133 -6.96 -8.44 8.76
CA LEU A 133 -7.11 -8.09 7.35
C LEU A 133 -7.56 -6.64 7.17
N ALA A 134 -8.45 -6.13 8.02
CA ALA A 134 -8.83 -4.70 8.00
C ALA A 134 -7.63 -3.79 8.24
N GLU A 135 -6.79 -4.11 9.23
CA GLU A 135 -5.59 -3.36 9.53
C GLU A 135 -4.58 -3.40 8.37
N ASP A 136 -4.34 -4.58 7.78
CA ASP A 136 -3.40 -4.74 6.68
C ASP A 136 -3.87 -3.98 5.42
N VAL A 137 -5.17 -4.02 5.13
CA VAL A 137 -5.76 -3.24 4.03
C VAL A 137 -5.61 -1.74 4.31
N ALA A 138 -5.95 -1.28 5.50
CA ALA A 138 -5.80 0.13 5.88
C ALA A 138 -4.32 0.57 5.87
N ALA A 139 -3.40 -0.26 6.30
CA ALA A 139 -1.96 -0.03 6.23
C ALA A 139 -1.48 0.12 4.78
N ARG A 140 -1.94 -0.75 3.89
CA ARG A 140 -1.61 -0.65 2.47
C ARG A 140 -2.15 0.64 1.85
N ILE A 141 -3.38 1.03 2.16
CA ILE A 141 -3.99 2.28 1.69
C ILE A 141 -3.21 3.49 2.21
N ARG A 142 -2.86 3.51 3.50
CA ARG A 142 -2.02 4.56 4.09
C ARG A 142 -0.70 4.70 3.34
N SER A 143 -0.06 3.59 3.02
CA SER A 143 1.19 3.59 2.23
C SER A 143 0.97 4.14 0.82
N VAL A 144 -0.07 3.70 0.09
CA VAL A 144 -0.34 4.12 -1.29
C VAL A 144 -0.65 5.62 -1.38
N PHE A 145 -1.44 6.16 -0.44
CA PHE A 145 -1.87 7.56 -0.45
C PHE A 145 -1.00 8.47 0.43
N SER A 146 0.12 7.97 0.96
CA SER A 146 1.00 8.69 1.87
C SER A 146 0.22 9.32 3.03
N LEU A 147 -0.70 8.57 3.62
CA LEU A 147 -1.47 8.97 4.79
C LEU A 147 -0.65 8.60 6.02
N SER A 148 -0.30 9.60 6.80
CA SER A 148 0.56 9.43 7.96
C SER A 148 0.18 10.45 9.01
N GLY A 149 -0.01 9.97 10.23
CA GLY A 149 -0.03 10.84 11.39
C GLY A 149 1.35 11.41 11.62
N ARG A 150 1.52 12.70 11.40
CA ARG A 150 2.57 13.47 12.08
C ARG A 150 1.86 14.56 12.86
N GLY A 151 1.62 14.28 14.14
CA GLY A 151 0.79 15.12 14.99
C GLY A 151 0.92 14.68 16.44
N LEU A 152 2.11 14.96 16.99
CA LEU A 152 2.64 14.72 18.36
C LEU A 152 3.19 13.33 18.63
#